data_AF-A0A4Q3Z9Q2-F1
#
_entry.id   AF-A0A4Q3Z9Q2-F1
#
_cell.length_a   1.000
_cell.length_b   1.000
_cell.length_c   1.000
_cell.angle_alpha   90.00
_cell.angle_beta   90.00
_cell.angle_gamma   90.00
#
_symmetry.space_group_name_H-M   'P 1'
#
loop_
_entity.id
_entity.type
_entity.pdbx_description
1 polymer ?
#
loop_
_entity_poly.entity_id
_entity_poly.type
_entity_poly.pdbx_seq_one_letter_code
_entity_poly.pdbx_strand_id
1 'polypeptide(L)'
;MTRQFTLVKDEAFTALSTRLPDDLPTLLASTESFATGDRIRTLAEGFGYEVVDNGEDLTTAGGARLTVLPDSTGTFPVDAFGTGTAALTHAMARPSVTLSGAVPVVAPVVATDILAKLTGAGWHRYSDEQAKAPAGALVEATDGSVVDLLTIRSTDPGSGVATAFQGLALSDFGLIHRGAGTGLTIDNATRTEIRNVLVDCMDSGATGIRLANGSFFARIEGVVVLAFQDTGLLIEGIGSQHVLRDCHVASGDSAANATVGVELRGIFDFHIDGGQYNVHRGDGTGIGILVNNTTAAGIEGGLIENCLTEDDTAVKITGDTYPMAGITIRNHRVILSRSATAFIFDRASQCRLIEPRVDHPTAGGVLAQFTANAAYCTIEGNLSAMQAPLDIDPAAVGIVKRCTQPLSYIQRDLITTDPNLTVICDHVEFVGRCVHNGTAWNTSWVYLLDDTAATFDLPNAGGIVEIIPRSEARYRHGALSYSTSGSAPRADVGSQFERRDAVLTGITGTDGKISAGISGGKLHVENRSGTADSFIIRFHGRDVF
;
A
#
# COMPACT_ATOMS: atom_id res chain seq x y z
N MET A 1 11.88 -35.47 -56.95
CA MET A 1 10.84 -34.54 -56.47
C MET A 1 11.44 -33.14 -56.46
N THR A 2 11.03 -32.32 -57.41
CA THR A 2 11.53 -30.94 -57.60
C THR A 2 10.73 -30.03 -56.67
N ARG A 3 11.37 -29.42 -55.67
CA ARG A 3 10.74 -28.35 -54.88
C ARG A 3 11.09 -27.01 -55.54
N GLN A 4 10.09 -26.41 -56.17
CA GLN A 4 10.12 -24.99 -56.54
C GLN A 4 9.90 -24.15 -55.27
N PHE A 5 10.71 -23.12 -55.08
CA PHE A 5 10.43 -22.06 -54.11
C PHE A 5 10.13 -20.76 -54.88
N THR A 6 9.00 -20.17 -54.54
CA THR A 6 8.54 -18.88 -55.06
C THR A 6 9.32 -17.77 -54.37
N LEU A 7 10.06 -16.99 -55.16
CA LEU A 7 10.69 -15.75 -54.73
C LEU A 7 9.58 -14.73 -54.39
N VAL A 8 9.48 -14.29 -53.14
CA VAL A 8 8.74 -13.08 -52.79
C VAL A 8 9.71 -11.92 -52.90
N LYS A 9 9.45 -11.02 -53.85
CA LYS A 9 10.18 -9.77 -54.07
C LYS A 9 9.82 -8.77 -52.97
N ASP A 10 10.78 -8.35 -52.18
CA ASP A 10 11.09 -6.93 -52.02
C ASP A 10 12.50 -6.73 -51.43
N GLU A 11 13.19 -5.75 -52.03
CA GLU A 11 14.51 -5.19 -51.70
C GLU A 11 15.78 -6.05 -51.93
N ALA A 12 16.79 -5.39 -52.52
CA ALA A 12 17.91 -5.99 -53.21
C ALA A 12 18.92 -6.67 -52.25
N PHE A 13 19.01 -8.00 -52.31
CA PHE A 13 20.10 -8.75 -51.69
C PHE A 13 21.24 -8.98 -52.70
N THR A 14 22.40 -8.41 -52.39
CA THR A 14 23.71 -8.88 -52.85
C THR A 14 23.85 -10.37 -52.53
N ALA A 15 24.50 -11.13 -53.40
CA ALA A 15 24.51 -12.59 -53.44
C ALA A 15 24.55 -13.29 -52.07
N LEU A 16 23.48 -14.01 -51.72
CA LEU A 16 23.47 -14.97 -50.62
C LEU A 16 24.50 -16.08 -50.90
N SER A 17 25.41 -16.32 -49.96
CA SER A 17 26.24 -17.52 -49.92
C SER A 17 25.37 -18.77 -50.15
N THR A 18 25.84 -19.70 -50.97
CA THR A 18 25.11 -20.94 -51.30
C THR A 18 24.95 -21.91 -50.13
N ARG A 19 25.51 -21.61 -48.96
CA ARG A 19 25.30 -22.34 -47.70
C ARG A 19 25.05 -21.34 -46.58
N LEU A 20 23.77 -21.12 -46.27
CA LEU A 20 23.40 -20.42 -45.05
C LEU A 20 23.71 -21.32 -43.85
N PRO A 21 24.24 -20.79 -42.74
CA PRO A 21 24.44 -21.56 -41.52
C PRO A 21 23.09 -22.05 -40.98
N ASP A 22 23.06 -23.30 -40.52
CA ASP A 22 21.83 -23.89 -39.97
C ASP A 22 21.41 -23.19 -38.66
N ASP A 23 22.38 -22.90 -37.78
CA ASP A 23 22.17 -22.28 -36.47
C ASP A 23 23.31 -21.30 -36.09
N LEU A 24 23.13 -20.56 -34.99
CA LEU A 24 24.16 -19.62 -34.51
C LEU A 24 25.48 -20.31 -34.14
N PRO A 25 25.52 -21.44 -33.41
CA PRO A 25 26.77 -22.15 -33.14
C PRO A 25 27.54 -22.53 -34.41
N THR A 26 26.84 -22.95 -35.47
CA THR A 26 27.44 -23.28 -36.76
C THR A 26 28.03 -22.04 -37.44
N LEU A 27 27.33 -20.90 -37.37
CA LEU A 27 27.87 -19.62 -37.87
C LEU A 27 29.14 -19.22 -37.11
N LEU A 28 29.12 -19.27 -35.77
CA LEU A 28 30.26 -18.88 -34.96
C LEU A 28 31.46 -19.82 -35.13
N ALA A 29 31.24 -21.11 -35.37
CA ALA A 29 32.28 -22.08 -35.66
C ALA A 29 32.82 -22.01 -37.11
N SER A 30 32.18 -21.23 -37.98
CA SER A 30 32.58 -21.14 -39.38
C SER A 30 33.97 -20.54 -39.55
N THR A 31 34.79 -21.18 -40.38
CA THR A 31 36.07 -20.66 -40.87
C THR A 31 35.96 -20.03 -42.26
N GLU A 32 34.74 -19.92 -42.79
CA GLU A 32 34.46 -19.25 -44.06
C GLU A 32 34.81 -17.76 -43.95
N SER A 33 35.36 -17.21 -45.03
CA SER A 33 35.63 -15.78 -45.13
C SER A 33 34.38 -15.07 -45.63
N PHE A 34 33.86 -14.14 -44.84
CA PHE A 34 32.75 -13.28 -45.22
C PHE A 34 33.26 -11.89 -45.55
N ALA A 35 32.70 -11.26 -46.58
CA ALA A 35 33.06 -9.90 -46.95
C ALA A 35 32.29 -8.90 -46.09
N THR A 36 32.92 -7.77 -45.76
CA THR A 36 32.25 -6.67 -45.09
C THR A 36 31.05 -6.18 -45.91
N GLY A 37 29.91 -5.99 -45.24
CA GLY A 37 28.61 -5.68 -45.83
C GLY A 37 27.77 -6.91 -46.15
N ASP A 38 28.31 -8.12 -46.03
CA ASP A 38 27.54 -9.35 -46.17
C ASP A 38 26.47 -9.43 -45.08
N ARG A 39 25.25 -9.84 -45.47
CA ARG A 39 24.14 -10.10 -44.55
C ARG A 39 23.91 -11.59 -44.45
N ILE A 40 24.04 -12.12 -43.24
CA ILE A 40 23.93 -13.54 -42.92
C ILE A 40 22.66 -13.75 -42.12
N ARG A 41 21.96 -14.87 -42.36
CA ARG A 41 20.80 -15.27 -41.58
C ARG A 41 20.90 -16.73 -41.19
N THR A 42 20.68 -17.05 -39.91
CA THR A 42 20.59 -18.45 -39.47
C THR A 42 19.24 -19.03 -39.86
N LEU A 43 19.21 -20.30 -40.28
CA LEU A 43 17.98 -20.93 -40.77
C LEU A 43 17.04 -21.36 -39.65
N ALA A 44 17.59 -21.89 -38.55
CA ALA A 44 16.81 -22.45 -37.44
C ALA A 44 16.15 -21.35 -36.60
N GLU A 45 16.92 -20.34 -36.20
CA GLU A 45 16.46 -19.28 -35.31
C GLU A 45 16.02 -18.03 -36.08
N GLY A 46 16.47 -17.87 -37.32
CA GLY A 46 16.10 -16.73 -38.16
C GLY A 46 16.83 -15.43 -37.82
N PHE A 47 17.90 -15.48 -37.03
CA PHE A 47 18.67 -14.31 -36.60
C PHE A 47 19.45 -13.70 -37.76
N GLY A 48 19.46 -12.37 -37.84
CA GLY A 48 20.17 -11.61 -38.88
C GLY A 48 21.47 -11.01 -38.36
N TYR A 49 22.49 -11.01 -39.21
CA TYR A 49 23.81 -10.43 -38.93
C TYR A 49 24.31 -9.64 -40.14
N GLU A 50 25.06 -8.57 -39.88
CA GLU A 50 25.85 -7.84 -40.88
C GLU A 50 27.34 -7.97 -40.56
N VAL A 51 28.14 -8.31 -41.57
CA VAL A 51 29.60 -8.38 -41.44
C VAL A 51 30.17 -6.97 -41.51
N VAL A 52 30.97 -6.58 -40.53
CA VAL A 52 31.41 -5.18 -40.34
C VAL A 52 32.93 -5.09 -40.19
N ASP A 53 33.52 -3.97 -40.61
CA ASP A 53 34.96 -3.73 -40.42
C ASP A 53 35.29 -3.25 -39.00
N ASN A 54 34.37 -2.51 -38.35
CA ASN A 54 34.55 -1.87 -37.05
C ASN A 54 33.26 -1.93 -36.22
N GLY A 55 33.42 -2.14 -34.90
CA GLY A 55 32.33 -2.52 -34.01
C GLY A 55 31.99 -4.00 -34.21
N GLU A 56 31.79 -4.76 -33.15
CA GLU A 56 31.42 -6.17 -33.26
C GLU A 56 30.59 -6.59 -32.05
N ASP A 57 29.52 -7.34 -32.31
CA ASP A 57 28.77 -8.06 -31.27
C ASP A 57 29.31 -9.47 -31.09
N LEU A 58 29.73 -10.10 -32.19
CA LEU A 58 30.21 -11.48 -32.27
C LEU A 58 31.34 -11.61 -33.29
N THR A 59 32.19 -12.62 -33.11
CA THR A 59 33.28 -12.94 -34.03
C THR A 59 33.28 -14.43 -34.36
N THR A 60 33.33 -14.76 -35.65
CA THR A 60 33.41 -16.15 -36.14
C THR A 60 34.82 -16.73 -35.97
N ALA A 61 34.97 -18.05 -36.00
CA ALA A 61 36.27 -18.72 -35.95
C ALA A 61 37.19 -18.33 -37.14
N GLY A 62 36.62 -17.94 -38.28
CA GLY A 62 37.31 -17.38 -39.44
C GLY A 62 37.73 -15.91 -39.28
N GLY A 63 37.36 -15.25 -38.17
CA GLY A 63 37.71 -13.86 -37.87
C GLY A 63 36.77 -12.81 -38.44
N ALA A 64 35.64 -13.19 -39.05
CA ALA A 64 34.63 -12.23 -39.48
C ALA A 64 33.90 -11.65 -38.26
N ARG A 65 33.77 -10.32 -38.24
CA ARG A 65 33.10 -9.54 -37.20
C ARG A 65 31.65 -9.31 -37.58
N LEU A 66 30.74 -9.56 -36.66
CA LEU A 66 29.30 -9.54 -36.91
C LEU A 66 28.63 -8.50 -36.01
N THR A 67 27.72 -7.72 -36.58
CA THR A 67 26.73 -6.92 -35.86
C THR A 67 25.38 -7.58 -35.98
N VAL A 68 24.67 -7.76 -34.87
CA VAL A 68 23.32 -8.31 -34.85
C VAL A 68 22.35 -7.31 -35.47
N LEU A 69 21.50 -7.79 -36.37
CA LEU A 69 20.41 -7.01 -36.95
C LEU A 69 19.11 -7.23 -36.16
N PRO A 70 18.27 -6.19 -36.01
CA PRO A 70 16.97 -6.37 -35.38
C PRO A 70 16.09 -7.30 -36.19
N ASP A 71 15.14 -7.95 -35.52
CA ASP A 71 14.12 -8.76 -36.16
C ASP A 71 13.08 -7.91 -36.91
N SER A 72 12.08 -8.56 -37.50
CA SER A 72 11.01 -7.86 -38.24
C SER A 72 10.16 -6.91 -37.38
N THR A 73 10.26 -6.99 -36.06
CA THR A 73 9.56 -6.10 -35.12
C THR A 73 10.44 -4.96 -34.61
N GLY A 74 11.71 -4.90 -35.05
CA GLY A 74 12.67 -3.89 -34.63
C GLY A 74 13.34 -4.22 -33.28
N THR A 75 13.24 -5.46 -32.81
CA THR A 75 13.81 -5.89 -31.52
C THR A 75 15.04 -6.76 -31.70
N PHE A 76 15.85 -6.84 -30.65
CA PHE A 76 17.09 -7.61 -30.61
C PHE A 76 16.92 -8.82 -29.67
N PRO A 77 16.77 -10.05 -30.20
CA PRO A 77 16.72 -11.25 -29.38
C PRO A 77 18.04 -11.49 -28.66
N VAL A 78 17.99 -11.75 -27.35
CA VAL A 78 19.22 -12.02 -26.56
C VAL A 78 20.01 -13.20 -27.11
N ASP A 79 19.32 -14.25 -27.55
CA ASP A 79 19.93 -15.47 -28.11
C ASP A 79 20.74 -15.19 -29.40
N ALA A 80 20.46 -14.08 -30.10
CA ALA A 80 21.23 -13.68 -31.28
C ALA A 80 22.66 -13.23 -30.93
N PHE A 81 22.94 -12.93 -29.66
CA PHE A 81 24.26 -12.55 -29.12
C PHE A 81 25.00 -13.71 -28.44
N GLY A 82 24.50 -14.94 -28.55
CA GLY A 82 25.06 -16.13 -27.89
C GLY A 82 24.35 -16.44 -26.57
N THR A 83 25.09 -16.89 -25.55
CA THR A 83 24.51 -17.38 -24.28
C THR A 83 25.08 -16.70 -23.04
N GLY A 84 24.26 -16.60 -21.99
CA GLY A 84 24.67 -16.21 -20.64
C GLY A 84 24.88 -14.70 -20.44
N THR A 85 25.67 -14.32 -19.42
CA THR A 85 25.88 -12.90 -19.03
C THR A 85 26.35 -12.01 -20.18
N ALA A 86 27.32 -12.47 -20.99
CA ALA A 86 27.87 -11.66 -22.07
C ALA A 86 26.81 -11.34 -23.14
N ALA A 87 26.02 -12.35 -23.53
CA ALA A 87 24.95 -12.17 -24.50
C ALA A 87 23.89 -11.17 -24.03
N LEU A 88 23.44 -11.30 -22.78
CA LEU A 88 22.48 -10.35 -22.20
C LEU A 88 23.06 -8.95 -22.10
N THR A 89 24.33 -8.81 -21.70
CA THR A 89 24.99 -7.51 -21.58
C THR A 89 25.10 -6.80 -22.94
N HIS A 90 25.50 -7.53 -24.00
CA HIS A 90 25.54 -6.99 -25.36
C HIS A 90 24.14 -6.62 -25.87
N ALA A 91 23.15 -7.48 -25.66
CA ALA A 91 21.78 -7.20 -26.06
C ALA A 91 21.24 -5.94 -25.36
N MET A 92 21.50 -5.78 -24.06
CA MET A 92 21.06 -4.63 -23.27
C MET A 92 21.72 -3.29 -23.65
N ALA A 93 22.76 -3.31 -24.47
CA ALA A 93 23.28 -2.11 -25.14
C ALA A 93 22.45 -1.69 -26.36
N ARG A 94 21.30 -2.33 -26.61
CA ARG A 94 20.37 -2.01 -27.69
C ARG A 94 19.07 -1.37 -27.16
N PRO A 95 18.37 -0.56 -27.97
CA PRO A 95 17.17 0.13 -27.51
C PRO A 95 15.98 -0.77 -27.15
N SER A 96 15.86 -1.94 -27.78
CA SER A 96 14.71 -2.82 -27.59
C SER A 96 15.12 -4.29 -27.66
N VAL A 97 15.01 -5.00 -26.55
CA VAL A 97 15.54 -6.34 -26.35
C VAL A 97 14.41 -7.32 -26.05
N THR A 98 14.52 -8.54 -26.58
CA THR A 98 13.57 -9.62 -26.28
C THR A 98 14.23 -10.84 -25.66
N LEU A 99 13.59 -11.38 -24.62
CA LEU A 99 13.96 -12.63 -23.94
C LEU A 99 13.00 -13.76 -24.33
N SER A 100 13.52 -14.83 -24.94
CA SER A 100 12.77 -16.01 -25.37
C SER A 100 12.76 -17.14 -24.34
N GLY A 101 13.75 -17.19 -23.45
CA GLY A 101 13.94 -18.26 -22.48
C GLY A 101 14.79 -17.83 -21.29
N ALA A 102 15.27 -18.80 -20.53
CA ALA A 102 16.10 -18.55 -19.36
C ALA A 102 17.55 -18.23 -19.76
N VAL A 103 18.06 -17.12 -19.24
CA VAL A 103 19.44 -16.66 -19.44
C VAL A 103 20.19 -16.77 -18.10
N PRO A 104 21.07 -17.77 -17.93
CA PRO A 104 21.87 -17.89 -16.72
C PRO A 104 22.96 -16.82 -16.69
N VAL A 105 23.10 -16.11 -15.58
CA VAL A 105 24.10 -15.08 -15.39
C VAL A 105 25.03 -15.38 -14.21
N VAL A 106 26.33 -15.18 -14.42
CA VAL A 106 27.42 -15.43 -13.48
C VAL A 106 28.04 -14.13 -12.94
N ALA A 107 27.54 -12.98 -13.39
CA ALA A 107 27.97 -11.66 -12.94
C ALA A 107 26.83 -10.64 -13.13
N PRO A 108 26.86 -9.50 -12.41
CA PRO A 108 25.88 -8.42 -12.54
C PRO A 108 25.73 -7.92 -13.97
N VAL A 109 24.49 -7.64 -14.38
CA VAL A 109 24.17 -7.08 -15.69
C VAL A 109 23.78 -5.62 -15.56
N VAL A 110 24.44 -4.75 -16.33
CA VAL A 110 24.25 -3.30 -16.26
C VAL A 110 23.93 -2.73 -17.65
N ALA A 111 22.75 -2.10 -17.79
CA ALA A 111 22.44 -1.22 -18.91
C ALA A 111 22.64 0.24 -18.53
N THR A 112 23.22 1.02 -19.45
CA THR A 112 23.43 2.46 -19.28
C THR A 112 22.87 3.22 -20.48
N ASP A 113 21.97 4.17 -20.25
CA ASP A 113 21.36 5.15 -21.19
C ASP A 113 20.64 4.66 -22.46
N ILE A 114 20.92 3.47 -22.98
CA ILE A 114 20.45 3.07 -24.32
C ILE A 114 19.13 2.29 -24.27
N LEU A 115 18.90 1.50 -23.22
CA LEU A 115 17.82 0.53 -23.18
C LEU A 115 16.44 1.19 -23.00
N ALA A 116 15.65 1.32 -24.06
CA ALA A 116 14.27 1.80 -23.91
C ALA A 116 13.31 0.68 -23.49
N LYS A 117 13.54 -0.57 -23.94
CA LYS A 117 12.60 -1.66 -23.74
C LYS A 117 13.28 -3.02 -23.54
N LEU A 118 12.84 -3.78 -22.55
CA LEU A 118 13.14 -5.20 -22.36
C LEU A 118 11.83 -5.97 -22.18
N THR A 119 11.54 -6.89 -23.08
CA THR A 119 10.30 -7.69 -23.04
C THR A 119 10.61 -9.19 -23.11
N GLY A 120 9.98 -9.98 -22.25
CA GLY A 120 10.05 -11.44 -22.33
C GLY A 120 8.89 -12.05 -23.10
N ALA A 121 9.03 -13.33 -23.44
CA ALA A 121 7.96 -14.16 -23.99
C ALA A 121 6.91 -14.59 -22.93
N GLY A 122 7.01 -14.10 -21.69
CA GLY A 122 6.20 -14.49 -20.55
C GLY A 122 6.98 -15.32 -19.53
N TRP A 123 6.50 -15.33 -18.28
CA TRP A 123 7.00 -16.18 -17.20
C TRP A 123 5.83 -16.88 -16.50
N HIS A 124 6.14 -17.99 -15.82
CA HIS A 124 5.19 -18.74 -15.01
C HIS A 124 5.86 -19.11 -13.69
N ARG A 125 5.12 -18.96 -12.58
CA ARG A 125 5.63 -19.24 -11.22
C ARG A 125 6.01 -20.71 -11.02
N TYR A 126 5.29 -21.62 -11.67
CA TYR A 126 5.50 -23.05 -11.56
C TYR A 126 5.66 -23.63 -12.96
N SER A 127 6.83 -24.20 -13.24
CA SER A 127 7.08 -24.94 -14.48
C SER A 127 6.23 -26.21 -14.58
N ASP A 128 5.92 -26.85 -13.43
CA ASP A 128 4.99 -27.97 -13.23
C ASP A 128 4.59 -28.04 -11.72
N GLU A 129 3.45 -28.64 -11.37
CA GLU A 129 2.95 -28.77 -9.97
C GLU A 129 3.97 -29.38 -8.98
N GLN A 130 4.99 -30.09 -9.48
CA GLN A 130 6.03 -30.73 -8.66
C GLN A 130 7.32 -29.91 -8.53
N ALA A 131 7.61 -29.00 -9.46
CA ALA A 131 8.95 -28.41 -9.59
C ALA A 131 9.17 -27.17 -8.71
N LYS A 132 8.12 -26.49 -8.24
CA LYS A 132 8.20 -25.26 -7.40
C LYS A 132 9.18 -24.17 -7.90
N ALA A 133 9.61 -24.23 -9.16
CA ALA A 133 10.58 -23.31 -9.75
C ALA A 133 9.93 -22.49 -10.87
N PRO A 134 10.21 -21.17 -10.96
CA PRO A 134 9.76 -20.35 -12.07
C PRO A 134 10.34 -20.81 -13.42
N ALA A 135 9.62 -20.57 -14.51
CA ALA A 135 10.07 -20.85 -15.88
C ALA A 135 9.57 -19.79 -16.88
N GLY A 136 10.13 -19.81 -18.09
CA GLY A 136 9.81 -18.91 -19.19
C GLY A 136 11.00 -18.02 -19.57
N ALA A 137 10.71 -16.79 -19.97
CA ALA A 137 11.71 -15.75 -20.20
C ALA A 137 12.27 -15.27 -18.85
N LEU A 138 13.46 -15.76 -18.48
CA LEU A 138 14.07 -15.51 -17.17
C LEU A 138 15.49 -14.95 -17.31
N VAL A 139 15.89 -14.10 -16.38
CA VAL A 139 17.31 -13.86 -16.08
C VAL A 139 17.60 -14.48 -14.72
N GLU A 140 18.50 -15.44 -14.67
CA GLU A 140 18.74 -16.25 -13.47
C GLU A 140 20.19 -16.15 -13.01
N ALA A 141 20.41 -15.67 -11.78
CA ALA A 141 21.71 -15.81 -11.14
C ALA A 141 22.03 -17.29 -10.94
N THR A 142 23.20 -17.74 -11.41
CA THR A 142 23.62 -19.14 -11.28
C THR A 142 23.93 -19.52 -9.83
N ASP A 143 24.37 -18.54 -9.03
CA ASP A 143 24.71 -18.70 -7.63
C ASP A 143 24.59 -17.37 -6.88
N GLY A 144 24.90 -17.37 -5.58
CA GLY A 144 24.81 -16.19 -4.73
C GLY A 144 25.97 -15.19 -4.83
N SER A 145 26.91 -15.37 -5.76
CA SER A 145 28.00 -14.39 -5.97
C SER A 145 27.54 -13.14 -6.74
N VAL A 146 26.41 -13.22 -7.45
CA VAL A 146 25.83 -12.10 -8.20
C VAL A 146 25.09 -11.16 -7.23
N VAL A 147 25.79 -10.18 -6.67
CA VAL A 147 25.24 -9.27 -5.64
C VAL A 147 24.03 -8.50 -6.15
N ASP A 148 24.16 -7.79 -7.27
CA ASP A 148 23.04 -7.13 -7.95
C ASP A 148 22.80 -7.83 -9.29
N LEU A 149 21.57 -8.27 -9.54
CA LEU A 149 21.27 -9.07 -10.73
C LEU A 149 21.16 -8.20 -11.97
N LEU A 150 20.22 -7.24 -11.97
CA LEU A 150 19.95 -6.37 -13.10
C LEU A 150 19.91 -4.90 -12.68
N THR A 151 20.78 -4.08 -13.27
CA THR A 151 20.81 -2.63 -13.05
C THR A 151 20.60 -1.89 -14.36
N ILE A 152 19.63 -0.99 -14.39
CA ILE A 152 19.40 -0.06 -15.50
C ILE A 152 19.57 1.34 -14.93
N ARG A 153 20.54 2.09 -15.45
CA ARG A 153 20.90 3.39 -14.89
C ARG A 153 21.18 4.42 -15.97
N SER A 154 21.09 5.69 -15.59
CA SER A 154 21.68 6.75 -16.41
C SER A 154 23.23 6.71 -16.40
N THR A 155 23.87 7.41 -17.33
CA THR A 155 25.33 7.67 -17.30
C THR A 155 25.77 8.44 -16.06
N ASP A 156 24.89 9.26 -15.46
CA ASP A 156 25.12 10.02 -14.23
C ASP A 156 24.09 9.67 -13.13
N PRO A 157 24.22 8.47 -12.51
CA PRO A 157 23.26 7.97 -11.53
C PRO A 157 23.18 8.83 -10.25
N GLY A 158 24.20 9.64 -9.95
CA GLY A 158 24.26 10.47 -8.74
C GLY A 158 23.75 11.90 -8.90
N SER A 159 23.30 12.29 -10.10
CA SER A 159 22.95 13.68 -10.42
C SER A 159 21.78 14.25 -9.61
N GLY A 160 20.98 13.40 -8.96
CA GLY A 160 19.84 13.82 -8.13
C GLY A 160 18.68 14.47 -8.90
N VAL A 161 18.76 14.53 -10.24
CA VAL A 161 17.73 15.08 -11.11
C VAL A 161 17.46 14.07 -12.23
N ALA A 162 16.28 13.45 -12.20
CA ALA A 162 15.83 12.53 -13.25
C ALA A 162 15.56 13.24 -14.57
N THR A 163 16.63 13.39 -15.35
CA THR A 163 16.63 14.10 -16.64
C THR A 163 17.15 13.26 -17.79
N ALA A 164 17.80 12.13 -17.52
CA ALA A 164 18.58 11.41 -18.54
C ALA A 164 17.80 10.29 -19.25
N PHE A 165 16.96 9.53 -18.52
CA PHE A 165 16.36 8.31 -19.06
C PHE A 165 14.83 8.40 -19.06
N GLN A 166 14.21 8.43 -20.24
CA GLN A 166 12.76 8.59 -20.41
C GLN A 166 12.14 7.36 -21.06
N GLY A 167 11.04 6.86 -20.47
CA GLY A 167 10.18 5.87 -21.11
C GLY A 167 10.72 4.45 -21.13
N LEU A 168 11.47 4.05 -20.11
CA LEU A 168 11.86 2.65 -19.89
C LEU A 168 10.62 1.76 -19.78
N ALA A 169 10.54 0.70 -20.57
CA ALA A 169 9.49 -0.30 -20.49
C ALA A 169 10.07 -1.70 -20.22
N LEU A 170 9.70 -2.31 -19.10
CA LEU A 170 10.06 -3.68 -18.72
C LEU A 170 8.79 -4.53 -18.65
N SER A 171 8.72 -5.63 -19.41
CA SER A 171 7.53 -6.48 -19.34
C SER A 171 7.73 -7.97 -19.59
N ASP A 172 6.89 -8.79 -18.96
CA ASP A 172 6.67 -10.20 -19.31
C ASP A 172 7.91 -11.11 -19.17
N PHE A 173 8.76 -10.85 -18.17
CA PHE A 173 9.90 -11.70 -17.82
C PHE A 173 10.05 -11.87 -16.30
N GLY A 174 10.85 -12.84 -15.87
CA GLY A 174 11.20 -13.05 -14.47
C GLY A 174 12.69 -12.86 -14.18
N LEU A 175 12.99 -12.48 -12.95
CA LEU A 175 14.33 -12.35 -12.39
C LEU A 175 14.46 -13.31 -11.21
N ILE A 176 15.42 -14.24 -11.28
CA ILE A 176 15.74 -15.17 -10.20
C ILE A 176 17.06 -14.73 -9.58
N HIS A 177 16.95 -14.04 -8.46
CA HIS A 177 18.06 -13.44 -7.75
C HIS A 177 18.51 -14.32 -6.58
N ARG A 178 19.81 -14.60 -6.52
CA ARG A 178 20.41 -15.51 -5.51
C ARG A 178 21.47 -14.84 -4.64
N GLY A 179 21.84 -13.61 -4.95
CA GLY A 179 22.87 -12.87 -4.23
C GLY A 179 22.30 -11.95 -3.16
N ALA A 180 23.19 -11.30 -2.40
CA ALA A 180 22.80 -10.52 -1.22
C ALA A 180 22.25 -9.12 -1.52
N GLY A 181 22.38 -8.59 -2.75
CA GLY A 181 21.98 -7.22 -3.11
C GLY A 181 20.59 -7.17 -3.73
N THR A 182 20.44 -6.41 -4.80
CA THR A 182 19.13 -6.09 -5.42
C THR A 182 18.85 -6.93 -6.66
N GLY A 183 17.62 -7.43 -6.80
CA GLY A 183 17.17 -8.14 -8.01
C GLY A 183 17.09 -7.21 -9.23
N LEU A 184 16.36 -6.11 -9.11
CA LEU A 184 16.23 -5.09 -10.15
C LEU A 184 16.48 -3.69 -9.57
N THR A 185 17.50 -3.00 -10.08
CA THR A 185 17.73 -1.57 -9.81
C THR A 185 17.41 -0.75 -11.05
N ILE A 186 16.58 0.28 -10.88
CA ILE A 186 16.34 1.32 -11.88
C ILE A 186 16.74 2.64 -11.25
N ASP A 187 17.75 3.28 -11.82
CA ASP A 187 18.42 4.43 -11.26
C ASP A 187 18.35 5.63 -12.21
N ASN A 188 17.79 6.74 -11.71
CA ASN A 188 17.70 8.02 -12.41
C ASN A 188 16.83 7.96 -13.69
N ALA A 189 15.66 7.31 -13.59
CA ALA A 189 14.73 7.12 -14.70
C ALA A 189 13.38 7.83 -14.48
N THR A 190 12.82 8.38 -15.56
CA THR A 190 11.49 8.99 -15.58
C THR A 190 10.53 8.21 -16.47
N ARG A 191 9.25 8.16 -16.08
CA ARG A 191 8.18 7.46 -16.81
C ARG A 191 8.50 6.00 -17.07
N THR A 192 9.11 5.35 -16.07
CA THR A 192 9.38 3.91 -16.09
C THR A 192 8.06 3.15 -16.01
N GLU A 193 7.88 2.18 -16.90
CA GLU A 193 6.79 1.22 -16.88
C GLU A 193 7.34 -0.18 -16.61
N ILE A 194 6.89 -0.83 -15.53
CA ILE A 194 7.21 -2.21 -15.19
C ILE A 194 5.89 -2.98 -15.15
N ARG A 195 5.72 -3.97 -16.02
CA ARG A 195 4.47 -4.72 -16.14
C ARG A 195 4.69 -6.22 -16.16
N ASN A 196 3.94 -6.97 -15.34
CA ASN A 196 3.98 -8.43 -15.36
C ASN A 196 5.42 -8.95 -15.25
N VAL A 197 6.16 -8.46 -14.26
CA VAL A 197 7.55 -8.88 -13.97
C VAL A 197 7.57 -9.62 -12.64
N LEU A 198 8.25 -10.77 -12.62
CA LEU A 198 8.58 -11.50 -11.40
C LEU A 198 9.99 -11.12 -10.93
N VAL A 199 10.16 -10.89 -9.64
CA VAL A 199 11.47 -10.90 -8.97
C VAL A 199 11.40 -11.86 -7.79
N ASP A 200 12.11 -12.98 -7.88
CA ASP A 200 12.24 -13.95 -6.80
C ASP A 200 13.66 -13.84 -6.20
N CYS A 201 13.75 -13.40 -4.95
CA CYS A 201 15.01 -13.20 -4.25
C CYS A 201 15.56 -14.48 -3.58
N MET A 202 14.87 -15.61 -3.70
CA MET A 202 15.34 -16.94 -3.24
C MET A 202 15.87 -16.93 -1.80
N ASP A 203 15.25 -16.14 -0.92
CA ASP A 203 15.63 -15.91 0.48
C ASP A 203 17.05 -15.38 0.71
N SER A 204 17.64 -14.74 -0.30
CA SER A 204 19.03 -14.23 -0.27
C SER A 204 19.12 -12.76 -0.65
N GLY A 205 18.32 -12.31 -1.61
CA GLY A 205 18.26 -10.92 -2.06
C GLY A 205 17.76 -9.99 -0.97
N ALA A 206 18.53 -8.95 -0.64
CA ALA A 206 18.10 -7.91 0.28
C ALA A 206 16.88 -7.17 -0.28
N THR A 207 16.97 -6.70 -1.52
CA THR A 207 15.91 -5.92 -2.16
C THR A 207 15.41 -6.57 -3.44
N GLY A 208 14.09 -6.67 -3.62
CA GLY A 208 13.52 -7.16 -4.89
C GLY A 208 13.70 -6.14 -6.01
N ILE A 209 12.94 -5.04 -5.93
CA ILE A 209 12.98 -3.94 -6.90
C ILE A 209 13.36 -2.65 -6.18
N ARG A 210 14.30 -1.90 -6.74
CA ARG A 210 14.72 -0.58 -6.26
C ARG A 210 14.59 0.45 -7.37
N LEU A 211 13.78 1.48 -7.12
CA LEU A 211 13.70 2.71 -7.92
C LEU A 211 14.45 3.81 -7.15
N ALA A 212 15.61 4.23 -7.67
CA ALA A 212 16.52 5.15 -6.99
C ALA A 212 16.64 6.51 -7.69
N ASN A 213 17.15 7.49 -6.92
CA ASN A 213 17.59 8.80 -7.37
C ASN A 213 16.53 9.61 -8.14
N GLY A 214 15.36 9.77 -7.53
CA GLY A 214 14.37 10.76 -7.96
C GLY A 214 13.58 10.35 -9.19
N SER A 215 13.22 9.06 -9.29
CA SER A 215 12.30 8.62 -10.34
C SER A 215 10.96 9.39 -10.28
N PHE A 216 10.37 9.73 -11.44
CA PHE A 216 9.06 10.38 -11.51
C PHE A 216 8.13 9.61 -12.43
N PHE A 217 6.83 9.64 -12.12
CA PHE A 217 5.77 9.07 -12.97
C PHE A 217 5.94 7.57 -13.25
N ALA A 218 6.55 6.81 -12.32
CA ALA A 218 6.72 5.37 -12.54
C ALA A 218 5.36 4.65 -12.43
N ARG A 219 5.14 3.67 -13.30
CA ARG A 219 3.97 2.79 -13.29
C ARG A 219 4.43 1.35 -13.14
N ILE A 220 3.95 0.69 -12.10
CA ILE A 220 4.32 -0.68 -11.73
C ILE A 220 3.03 -1.48 -11.64
N GLU A 221 2.80 -2.40 -12.58
CA GLU A 221 1.52 -3.10 -12.73
C GLU A 221 1.68 -4.61 -12.79
N GLY A 222 0.95 -5.35 -11.96
CA GLY A 222 0.97 -6.82 -11.98
C GLY A 222 2.35 -7.41 -11.66
N VAL A 223 3.16 -6.70 -10.89
CA VAL A 223 4.50 -7.13 -10.51
C VAL A 223 4.44 -8.05 -9.30
N VAL A 224 5.26 -9.09 -9.32
CA VAL A 224 5.37 -10.07 -8.23
C VAL A 224 6.78 -10.02 -7.67
N VAL A 225 6.93 -9.77 -6.36
CA VAL A 225 8.21 -9.83 -5.65
C VAL A 225 8.12 -10.83 -4.51
N LEU A 226 9.03 -11.78 -4.46
CA LEU A 226 9.02 -12.89 -3.51
C LEU A 226 10.35 -13.02 -2.75
N ALA A 227 10.29 -13.57 -1.55
CA ALA A 227 11.43 -14.15 -0.83
C ALA A 227 12.61 -13.18 -0.59
N PHE A 228 12.33 -11.89 -0.38
CA PHE A 228 13.33 -10.88 -0.05
C PHE A 228 13.71 -10.91 1.43
N GLN A 229 14.92 -10.44 1.75
CA GLN A 229 15.49 -10.42 3.10
C GLN A 229 15.44 -9.05 3.78
N ASP A 230 15.13 -7.97 3.07
CA ASP A 230 14.97 -6.64 3.67
C ASP A 230 13.70 -5.97 3.12
N THR A 231 13.75 -5.49 1.88
CA THR A 231 12.63 -4.75 1.25
C THR A 231 12.18 -5.40 -0.06
N GLY A 232 10.88 -5.62 -0.24
CA GLY A 232 10.36 -6.14 -1.51
C GLY A 232 10.51 -5.13 -2.64
N LEU A 233 9.90 -3.95 -2.48
CA LEU A 233 9.94 -2.86 -3.44
C LEU A 233 10.30 -1.56 -2.72
N LEU A 234 11.44 -0.99 -3.06
CA LEU A 234 11.94 0.28 -2.52
C LEU A 234 11.83 1.37 -3.59
N ILE A 235 11.09 2.44 -3.30
CA ILE A 235 11.11 3.69 -4.09
C ILE A 235 11.70 4.79 -3.22
N GLU A 236 12.83 5.34 -3.65
CA GLU A 236 13.55 6.34 -2.87
C GLU A 236 14.07 7.53 -3.67
N GLY A 237 14.28 8.62 -2.94
CA GLY A 237 14.71 9.91 -3.48
C GLY A 237 13.54 10.87 -3.64
N ILE A 238 13.82 12.06 -4.16
CA ILE A 238 12.81 13.10 -4.38
C ILE A 238 12.08 12.78 -5.69
N GLY A 239 11.01 12.01 -5.60
CA GLY A 239 10.18 11.57 -6.73
C GLY A 239 8.70 11.87 -6.50
N SER A 240 7.89 11.80 -7.56
CA SER A 240 6.44 11.90 -7.43
C SER A 240 5.61 11.21 -8.51
N GLN A 241 4.32 11.04 -8.20
CA GLN A 241 3.28 10.49 -9.07
C GLN A 241 3.53 9.03 -9.47
N HIS A 242 3.94 8.23 -8.51
CA HIS A 242 4.12 6.80 -8.70
C HIS A 242 2.79 6.07 -8.59
N VAL A 243 2.57 5.12 -9.50
CA VAL A 243 1.39 4.26 -9.50
C VAL A 243 1.84 2.81 -9.37
N LEU A 244 1.37 2.14 -8.32
CA LEU A 244 1.49 0.70 -8.13
C LEU A 244 0.09 0.10 -8.25
N ARG A 245 -0.10 -0.87 -9.15
CA ARG A 245 -1.40 -1.51 -9.36
C ARG A 245 -1.28 -3.03 -9.39
N ASP A 246 -2.14 -3.69 -8.61
CA ASP A 246 -2.26 -5.16 -8.58
C ASP A 246 -0.92 -5.88 -8.38
N CYS A 247 -0.04 -5.32 -7.53
CA CYS A 247 1.24 -5.92 -7.22
C CYS A 247 1.11 -6.97 -6.10
N HIS A 248 1.93 -8.01 -6.15
CA HIS A 248 2.03 -9.02 -5.09
C HIS A 248 3.45 -8.99 -4.51
N VAL A 249 3.60 -8.56 -3.27
CA VAL A 249 4.89 -8.49 -2.58
C VAL A 249 4.78 -9.32 -1.32
N ALA A 250 5.54 -10.41 -1.27
CA ALA A 250 5.53 -11.34 -0.15
C ALA A 250 6.94 -11.75 0.26
N SER A 251 7.26 -11.62 1.55
CA SER A 251 8.47 -12.26 2.08
C SER A 251 8.31 -13.78 2.07
N GLY A 252 9.43 -14.52 2.14
CA GLY A 252 9.39 -15.95 2.38
C GLY A 252 8.93 -16.25 3.83
N ASP A 253 8.35 -17.42 4.06
CA ASP A 253 7.86 -17.86 5.39
C ASP A 253 9.00 -17.93 6.44
N SER A 254 10.25 -18.01 5.99
CA SER A 254 11.45 -18.10 6.83
C SER A 254 12.34 -16.84 6.79
N ALA A 255 11.85 -15.74 6.23
CA ALA A 255 12.63 -14.51 6.07
C ALA A 255 12.74 -13.74 7.39
N ALA A 256 13.60 -14.20 8.30
CA ALA A 256 13.80 -13.60 9.62
C ALA A 256 14.21 -12.12 9.57
N ASN A 257 14.82 -11.67 8.46
CA ASN A 257 15.31 -10.31 8.30
C ASN A 257 14.36 -9.42 7.50
N ALA A 258 13.32 -9.96 6.84
CA ALA A 258 12.42 -9.16 6.01
C ALA A 258 11.75 -8.07 6.84
N THR A 259 11.89 -6.82 6.41
CA THR A 259 11.43 -5.66 7.17
C THR A 259 10.18 -5.06 6.53
N VAL A 260 10.20 -4.84 5.21
CA VAL A 260 9.18 -4.05 4.51
C VAL A 260 8.80 -4.67 3.17
N GLY A 261 7.50 -4.72 2.86
CA GLY A 261 7.01 -5.13 1.55
C GLY A 261 7.27 -4.02 0.54
N VAL A 262 6.60 -2.89 0.70
CA VAL A 262 6.81 -1.67 -0.10
C VAL A 262 7.28 -0.53 0.78
N GLU A 263 8.45 0.05 0.51
CA GLU A 263 8.92 1.28 1.14
C GLU A 263 8.88 2.45 0.16
N LEU A 264 8.17 3.51 0.54
CA LEU A 264 8.16 4.80 -0.13
C LEU A 264 8.95 5.81 0.71
N ARG A 265 10.17 6.11 0.30
CA ARG A 265 11.12 6.92 1.07
C ARG A 265 11.34 8.29 0.43
N GLY A 266 10.78 9.33 1.06
CA GLY A 266 10.92 10.71 0.58
C GLY A 266 10.12 11.05 -0.68
N ILE A 267 9.08 10.28 -0.96
CA ILE A 267 8.24 10.37 -2.17
C ILE A 267 7.02 11.26 -1.95
N PHE A 268 6.73 12.15 -2.91
CA PHE A 268 5.53 12.98 -2.94
C PHE A 268 4.46 12.33 -3.81
N ASP A 269 3.18 12.36 -3.41
CA ASP A 269 2.04 11.96 -4.24
C ASP A 269 2.19 10.57 -4.92
N PHE A 270 1.58 9.55 -4.34
CA PHE A 270 1.61 8.19 -4.86
C PHE A 270 0.22 7.57 -4.85
N HIS A 271 0.02 6.55 -5.67
CA HIS A 271 -1.20 5.76 -5.71
C HIS A 271 -0.86 4.27 -5.71
N ILE A 272 -1.28 3.56 -4.68
CA ILE A 272 -1.26 2.09 -4.60
C ILE A 272 -2.70 1.61 -4.70
N ASP A 273 -3.02 0.81 -5.71
CA ASP A 273 -4.38 0.32 -5.99
C ASP A 273 -4.37 -1.20 -6.22
N GLY A 274 -4.98 -1.94 -5.30
CA GLY A 274 -5.02 -3.39 -5.37
C GLY A 274 -3.72 -4.06 -4.95
N GLY A 275 -3.73 -5.39 -4.95
CA GLY A 275 -2.56 -6.20 -4.61
C GLY A 275 -2.51 -6.72 -3.18
N GLN A 276 -1.44 -7.46 -2.90
CA GLN A 276 -1.19 -8.13 -1.62
C GLN A 276 0.23 -7.82 -1.14
N TYR A 277 0.35 -7.35 0.09
CA TYR A 277 1.61 -6.86 0.67
C TYR A 277 1.82 -7.51 2.04
N ASN A 278 2.51 -8.65 2.04
CA ASN A 278 2.72 -9.47 3.23
C ASN A 278 4.20 -9.54 3.57
N VAL A 279 4.54 -9.19 4.80
CA VAL A 279 5.86 -9.43 5.37
C VAL A 279 5.66 -10.30 6.58
N HIS A 280 6.08 -11.56 6.48
CA HIS A 280 6.01 -12.51 7.56
C HIS A 280 7.31 -12.50 8.34
N ARG A 281 7.33 -11.83 9.50
CA ARG A 281 8.46 -11.88 10.43
C ARG A 281 8.07 -12.63 11.69
N GLY A 282 8.92 -13.55 12.14
CA GLY A 282 8.61 -14.40 13.31
C GLY A 282 8.43 -13.64 14.64
N ASP A 283 8.82 -12.36 14.70
CA ASP A 283 8.61 -11.48 15.86
C ASP A 283 7.46 -10.48 15.70
N GLY A 284 6.71 -10.56 14.59
CA GLY A 284 5.50 -9.76 14.36
C GLY A 284 5.75 -8.31 13.96
N THR A 285 6.95 -7.96 13.50
CA THR A 285 7.34 -6.57 13.18
C THR A 285 7.50 -6.30 11.69
N GLY A 286 7.09 -7.22 10.83
CA GLY A 286 7.00 -6.99 9.39
C GLY A 286 6.02 -5.86 9.04
N ILE A 287 6.33 -5.11 7.99
CA ILE A 287 5.47 -4.01 7.51
C ILE A 287 5.12 -4.24 6.04
N GLY A 288 3.84 -4.40 5.73
CA GLY A 288 3.34 -4.52 4.35
C GLY A 288 3.72 -3.32 3.50
N ILE A 289 3.29 -2.12 3.90
CA ILE A 289 3.69 -0.86 3.24
C ILE A 289 4.13 0.20 4.25
N LEU A 290 5.33 0.74 4.04
CA LEU A 290 5.95 1.81 4.82
C LEU A 290 6.01 3.09 3.99
N VAL A 291 5.36 4.13 4.48
CA VAL A 291 5.45 5.48 3.94
C VAL A 291 6.34 6.29 4.88
N ASN A 292 7.55 6.62 4.44
CA ASN A 292 8.59 7.20 5.27
C ASN A 292 9.03 8.58 4.74
N ASN A 293 8.74 9.64 5.50
CA ASN A 293 9.28 10.96 5.21
C ASN A 293 10.69 11.13 5.80
N THR A 294 11.70 10.88 4.96
CA THR A 294 13.11 11.12 5.27
C THR A 294 13.61 12.50 4.82
N THR A 295 12.73 13.34 4.28
CA THR A 295 13.10 14.66 3.76
C THR A 295 13.00 15.75 4.82
N ALA A 296 13.75 16.83 4.63
CA ALA A 296 13.65 18.03 5.46
C ALA A 296 12.44 18.91 5.11
N ALA A 297 11.47 18.39 4.34
CA ALA A 297 10.23 19.07 4.00
C ALA A 297 9.04 18.23 4.46
N GLY A 298 7.89 18.90 4.69
CA GLY A 298 6.63 18.19 4.80
C GLY A 298 6.30 17.51 3.47
N ILE A 299 5.98 16.22 3.52
CA ILE A 299 5.43 15.50 2.38
C ILE A 299 3.92 15.42 2.58
N GLU A 300 3.18 15.80 1.54
CA GLU A 300 1.72 15.80 1.53
C GLU A 300 1.18 14.92 0.41
N GLY A 301 0.18 14.11 0.75
CA GLY A 301 -0.65 13.41 -0.22
C GLY A 301 -0.15 12.02 -0.59
N GLY A 302 -1.12 11.13 -0.78
CA GLY A 302 -0.94 9.75 -1.21
C GLY A 302 -2.22 8.96 -1.01
N LEU A 303 -2.44 7.95 -1.85
CA LEU A 303 -3.60 7.08 -1.81
C LEU A 303 -3.16 5.63 -1.80
N ILE A 304 -3.63 4.87 -0.80
CA ILE A 304 -3.50 3.41 -0.72
C ILE A 304 -4.92 2.87 -0.72
N GLU A 305 -5.29 2.07 -1.72
CA GLU A 305 -6.64 1.51 -1.77
C GLU A 305 -6.72 0.08 -2.28
N ASN A 306 -7.78 -0.62 -1.87
CA ASN A 306 -8.12 -1.97 -2.33
C ASN A 306 -7.04 -3.03 -2.06
N CYS A 307 -6.12 -2.77 -1.13
CA CYS A 307 -5.00 -3.65 -0.80
C CYS A 307 -5.38 -4.70 0.25
N LEU A 308 -4.63 -5.80 0.28
CA LEU A 308 -4.71 -6.85 1.29
C LEU A 308 -3.37 -6.98 2.03
N THR A 309 -3.43 -7.01 3.36
CA THR A 309 -2.32 -7.49 4.20
C THR A 309 -2.87 -8.47 5.22
N GLU A 310 -2.31 -9.67 5.27
CA GLU A 310 -2.81 -10.77 6.10
C GLU A 310 -2.05 -10.93 7.42
N ASP A 311 -0.81 -10.44 7.49
CA ASP A 311 0.08 -10.62 8.63
C ASP A 311 0.75 -9.29 9.05
N ASP A 312 1.11 -9.18 10.32
CA ASP A 312 1.86 -8.07 10.92
C ASP A 312 1.23 -6.68 10.66
N THR A 313 2.06 -5.65 10.43
CA THR A 313 1.59 -4.28 10.20
C THR A 313 1.22 -4.10 8.73
N ALA A 314 -0.02 -3.71 8.44
CA ALA A 314 -0.49 -3.45 7.09
C ALA A 314 0.14 -2.19 6.50
N VAL A 315 -0.03 -1.06 7.19
CA VAL A 315 0.54 0.23 6.76
C VAL A 315 1.14 0.95 7.95
N LYS A 316 2.37 1.42 7.78
CA LYS A 316 3.01 2.38 8.69
C LYS A 316 3.29 3.68 7.94
N ILE A 317 2.85 4.79 8.53
CA ILE A 317 3.17 6.15 8.07
C ILE A 317 4.07 6.77 9.13
N THR A 318 5.26 7.24 8.75
CA THR A 318 6.23 7.84 9.66
C THR A 318 6.98 9.02 9.02
N GLY A 319 7.55 9.90 9.85
CA GLY A 319 8.39 11.00 9.41
C GLY A 319 9.45 11.38 10.45
N ASP A 320 10.71 11.47 10.00
CA ASP A 320 11.87 11.70 10.87
C ASP A 320 11.88 13.13 11.44
N THR A 321 11.83 14.14 10.58
CA THR A 321 11.89 15.55 11.01
C THR A 321 10.53 16.22 10.91
N TYR A 322 9.78 15.95 9.84
CA TYR A 322 8.49 16.56 9.56
C TYR A 322 7.40 15.51 9.49
N PRO A 323 6.19 15.82 10.01
CA PRO A 323 5.08 14.89 9.93
C PRO A 323 4.73 14.59 8.47
N MET A 324 4.39 13.33 8.19
CA MET A 324 3.81 12.92 6.91
C MET A 324 2.32 13.28 6.94
N ALA A 325 1.82 13.99 5.93
CA ALA A 325 0.47 14.52 5.94
C ALA A 325 -0.42 14.07 4.77
N GLY A 326 -1.73 13.95 5.02
CA GLY A 326 -2.73 13.80 3.96
C GLY A 326 -2.76 12.44 3.25
N ILE A 327 -2.18 11.38 3.83
CA ILE A 327 -2.26 10.03 3.27
C ILE A 327 -3.67 9.47 3.51
N THR A 328 -4.31 9.00 2.45
CA THR A 328 -5.60 8.30 2.53
C THR A 328 -5.40 6.81 2.28
N ILE A 329 -5.86 5.99 3.22
CA ILE A 329 -5.92 4.54 3.12
C ILE A 329 -7.40 4.17 2.99
N ARG A 330 -7.81 3.46 1.94
CA ARG A 330 -9.22 3.13 1.68
C ARG A 330 -9.41 1.63 1.40
N ASN A 331 -10.44 1.02 1.99
CA ASN A 331 -10.85 -0.35 1.64
C ASN A 331 -9.70 -1.38 1.77
N HIS A 332 -8.72 -1.12 2.65
CA HIS A 332 -7.63 -2.04 2.94
C HIS A 332 -8.16 -3.18 3.80
N ARG A 333 -7.91 -4.42 3.40
CA ARG A 333 -8.31 -5.61 4.15
C ARG A 333 -7.19 -6.09 5.07
N VAL A 334 -7.55 -6.32 6.34
CA VAL A 334 -6.63 -6.77 7.39
C VAL A 334 -7.26 -7.87 8.25
N ILE A 335 -6.42 -8.74 8.80
CA ILE A 335 -6.83 -9.83 9.70
C ILE A 335 -6.25 -9.56 11.10
N LEU A 336 -7.05 -8.98 12.01
CA LEU A 336 -6.52 -8.54 13.32
C LEU A 336 -6.08 -9.68 14.25
N SER A 337 -6.52 -10.92 14.01
CA SER A 337 -6.00 -12.07 14.78
C SER A 337 -4.53 -12.41 14.45
N ARG A 338 -3.95 -11.77 13.43
CA ARG A 338 -2.57 -11.99 12.96
C ARG A 338 -1.71 -10.72 13.01
N SER A 339 -2.28 -9.60 13.44
CA SER A 339 -1.61 -8.31 13.51
C SER A 339 -1.57 -7.83 14.96
N ALA A 340 -0.37 -7.52 15.48
CA ALA A 340 -0.27 -6.80 16.74
C ALA A 340 -0.91 -5.41 16.62
N THR A 341 -0.52 -4.68 15.57
CA THR A 341 -1.10 -3.39 15.17
C THR A 341 -1.20 -3.34 13.64
N ALA A 342 -2.40 -3.14 13.09
CA ALA A 342 -2.58 -3.15 11.63
C ALA A 342 -2.15 -1.83 10.96
N PHE A 343 -2.52 -0.68 11.53
CA PHE A 343 -2.19 0.64 10.97
C PHE A 343 -1.41 1.47 11.99
N ILE A 344 -0.25 2.00 11.62
CA ILE A 344 0.57 2.84 12.50
C ILE A 344 0.67 4.26 11.91
N PHE A 345 0.16 5.23 12.66
CA PHE A 345 0.26 6.66 12.38
C PHE A 345 1.31 7.26 13.31
N ASP A 346 2.57 7.20 12.87
CA ASP A 346 3.71 7.67 13.64
C ASP A 346 4.08 9.10 13.24
N ARG A 347 3.77 10.09 14.10
CA ARG A 347 3.92 11.52 13.75
C ARG A 347 3.23 11.89 12.43
N ALA A 348 2.11 11.24 12.11
CA ALA A 348 1.33 11.50 10.91
C ALA A 348 0.29 12.62 11.16
N SER A 349 -0.03 13.40 10.15
CA SER A 349 -1.01 14.50 10.25
C SER A 349 -2.10 14.37 9.18
N GLN A 350 -3.35 14.69 9.49
CA GLN A 350 -4.44 14.76 8.49
C GLN A 350 -4.62 13.47 7.64
N CYS A 351 -4.16 12.33 8.14
CA CYS A 351 -4.26 11.06 7.44
C CYS A 351 -5.63 10.44 7.69
N ARG A 352 -6.12 9.65 6.73
CA ARG A 352 -7.47 9.07 6.76
C ARG A 352 -7.43 7.58 6.51
N LEU A 353 -8.05 6.80 7.39
CA LEU A 353 -8.35 5.38 7.18
C LEU A 353 -9.84 5.23 6.91
N ILE A 354 -10.21 4.90 5.69
CA ILE A 354 -11.60 4.92 5.20
C ILE A 354 -12.05 3.50 4.86
N GLU A 355 -13.12 3.06 5.49
CA GLU A 355 -13.78 1.78 5.28
C GLU A 355 -12.81 0.57 5.26
N PRO A 356 -11.91 0.41 6.26
CA PRO A 356 -11.06 -0.77 6.33
C PRO A 356 -11.91 -2.03 6.47
N ARG A 357 -11.55 -3.09 5.76
CA ARG A 357 -12.18 -4.41 5.90
C ARG A 357 -11.46 -5.17 6.99
N VAL A 358 -12.00 -5.10 8.19
CA VAL A 358 -11.43 -5.72 9.39
C VAL A 358 -12.03 -7.10 9.59
N ASP A 359 -11.22 -8.12 9.35
CA ASP A 359 -11.55 -9.50 9.71
C ASP A 359 -11.17 -9.75 11.18
N HIS A 360 -12.06 -10.40 11.92
CA HIS A 360 -11.91 -10.70 13.35
C HIS A 360 -11.63 -9.47 14.24
N PRO A 361 -12.52 -8.46 14.27
CA PRO A 361 -12.28 -7.17 14.94
C PRO A 361 -12.02 -7.25 16.45
N THR A 362 -12.37 -8.35 17.10
CA THR A 362 -12.27 -8.55 18.55
C THR A 362 -11.22 -9.59 18.96
N ALA A 363 -10.36 -10.05 18.04
CA ALA A 363 -9.41 -11.14 18.29
C ALA A 363 -8.11 -10.74 19.02
N GLY A 364 -8.02 -9.52 19.54
CA GLY A 364 -6.92 -9.07 20.41
C GLY A 364 -5.88 -8.15 19.77
N GLY A 365 -5.86 -8.02 18.44
CA GLY A 365 -5.01 -7.04 17.73
C GLY A 365 -5.54 -5.61 17.81
N VAL A 366 -4.66 -4.63 17.60
CA VAL A 366 -5.00 -3.21 17.52
C VAL A 366 -5.25 -2.83 16.06
N LEU A 367 -6.37 -2.17 15.77
CA LEU A 367 -6.63 -1.67 14.42
C LEU A 367 -5.66 -0.57 14.05
N ALA A 368 -5.59 0.49 14.86
CA ALA A 368 -4.70 1.60 14.59
C ALA A 368 -4.01 2.13 15.85
N GLN A 369 -2.74 2.45 15.70
CA GLN A 369 -1.92 3.13 16.69
C GLN A 369 -1.63 4.57 16.24
N PHE A 370 -1.82 5.53 17.13
CA PHE A 370 -1.48 6.94 16.95
C PHE A 370 -0.40 7.32 17.96
N THR A 371 0.82 7.53 17.50
CA THR A 371 1.95 7.86 18.39
C THR A 371 1.93 9.33 18.80
N ALA A 372 2.83 9.71 19.72
CA ALA A 372 3.03 11.10 20.10
C ALA A 372 3.21 12.01 18.88
N ASN A 373 2.49 13.14 18.86
CA ASN A 373 2.44 14.11 17.75
C ASN A 373 1.69 13.65 16.48
N ALA A 374 1.01 12.50 16.50
CA ALA A 374 -0.01 12.23 15.49
C ALA A 374 -1.17 13.25 15.64
N ALA A 375 -1.62 13.83 14.54
CA ALA A 375 -2.55 14.97 14.59
C ALA A 375 -3.66 14.88 13.54
N TYR A 376 -4.90 15.21 13.93
CA TYR A 376 -6.04 15.37 13.03
C TYR A 376 -6.30 14.18 12.09
N CYS A 377 -5.95 12.97 12.52
CA CYS A 377 -6.16 11.76 11.74
C CYS A 377 -7.59 11.23 11.95
N THR A 378 -8.17 10.66 10.91
CA THR A 378 -9.57 10.18 10.92
C THR A 378 -9.66 8.71 10.53
N ILE A 379 -10.45 7.94 11.28
CA ILE A 379 -10.90 6.60 10.90
C ILE A 379 -12.39 6.68 10.56
N GLU A 380 -12.78 6.27 9.37
CA GLU A 380 -14.18 6.22 8.91
C GLU A 380 -14.54 4.77 8.57
N GLY A 381 -15.70 4.25 8.98
CA GLY A 381 -16.05 2.87 8.61
C GLY A 381 -17.32 2.29 9.21
N ASN A 382 -17.47 0.99 8.96
CA ASN A 382 -18.57 0.16 9.45
C ASN A 382 -18.38 -0.26 10.92
N LEU A 383 -19.39 -0.94 11.48
CA LEU A 383 -19.34 -1.41 12.86
C LEU A 383 -18.12 -2.27 13.19
N SER A 384 -17.64 -3.11 12.27
CA SER A 384 -16.45 -3.95 12.49
C SER A 384 -15.21 -3.10 12.79
N ALA A 385 -14.95 -2.08 11.96
CA ALA A 385 -13.87 -1.11 12.19
C ALA A 385 -14.10 -0.28 13.47
N MET A 386 -15.36 -0.01 13.83
CA MET A 386 -15.70 0.77 15.02
C MET A 386 -15.51 0.02 16.34
N GLN A 387 -15.67 -1.31 16.34
CA GLN A 387 -15.45 -2.17 17.50
C GLN A 387 -13.97 -2.52 17.73
N ALA A 388 -13.15 -2.39 16.68
CA ALA A 388 -11.76 -2.77 16.75
C ALA A 388 -10.94 -1.83 17.67
N PRO A 389 -10.05 -2.39 18.52
CA PRO A 389 -9.24 -1.63 19.46
C PRO A 389 -8.36 -0.57 18.80
N LEU A 390 -8.08 0.52 19.52
CA LEU A 390 -7.16 1.58 19.13
C LEU A 390 -6.11 1.76 20.24
N ASP A 391 -4.90 2.16 19.85
CA ASP A 391 -3.86 2.62 20.75
C ASP A 391 -3.58 4.11 20.47
N ILE A 392 -3.82 4.98 21.44
CA ILE A 392 -3.73 6.43 21.26
C ILE A 392 -2.82 7.02 22.33
N ASP A 393 -1.67 7.53 21.90
CA ASP A 393 -0.76 8.23 22.79
C ASP A 393 -1.43 9.51 23.34
N PRO A 394 -1.28 9.84 24.64
CA PRO A 394 -1.85 11.06 25.23
C PRO A 394 -1.40 12.38 24.59
N ALA A 395 -0.28 12.38 23.86
CA ALA A 395 0.20 13.53 23.09
C ALA A 395 -0.29 13.54 21.62
N ALA A 396 -1.10 12.56 21.20
CA ALA A 396 -1.83 12.63 19.93
C ALA A 396 -3.01 13.59 20.06
N VAL A 397 -3.31 14.35 18.99
CA VAL A 397 -4.28 15.45 19.05
C VAL A 397 -5.33 15.33 17.93
N GLY A 398 -6.61 15.52 18.29
CA GLY A 398 -7.68 15.65 17.31
C GLY A 398 -7.95 14.37 16.50
N ILE A 399 -7.75 13.20 17.13
CA ILE A 399 -8.07 11.92 16.48
C ILE A 399 -9.59 11.75 16.43
N VAL A 400 -10.11 11.39 15.26
CA VAL A 400 -11.55 11.22 15.02
C VAL A 400 -11.85 9.80 14.55
N LYS A 401 -12.87 9.17 15.13
CA LYS A 401 -13.43 7.89 14.68
C LYS A 401 -14.89 8.09 14.28
N ARG A 402 -15.23 7.92 13.01
CA ARG A 402 -16.56 8.18 12.45
C ARG A 402 -17.23 6.92 11.93
N CYS A 403 -18.37 6.57 12.50
CA CYS A 403 -19.25 5.56 11.97
C CYS A 403 -20.25 6.18 10.99
N THR A 404 -20.20 5.73 9.73
CA THR A 404 -21.06 6.23 8.64
C THR A 404 -22.30 5.36 8.42
N GLN A 405 -22.38 4.19 9.06
CA GLN A 405 -23.50 3.26 8.92
C GLN A 405 -24.56 3.49 10.02
N PRO A 406 -25.84 3.21 9.74
CA PRO A 406 -26.88 3.16 10.76
C PRO A 406 -26.56 2.13 11.85
N LEU A 407 -26.68 2.56 13.11
CA LEU A 407 -26.46 1.71 14.30
C LEU A 407 -27.71 1.66 15.17
N SER A 408 -27.97 0.50 15.78
CA SER A 408 -28.81 0.42 16.97
C SER A 408 -28.09 1.05 18.18
N TYR A 409 -28.86 1.38 19.22
CA TYR A 409 -28.29 1.92 20.45
C TYR A 409 -27.29 0.94 21.11
N ILE A 410 -27.60 -0.37 21.09
CA ILE A 410 -26.71 -1.41 21.63
C ILE A 410 -25.39 -1.46 20.85
N GLN A 411 -25.43 -1.34 19.51
CA GLN A 411 -24.21 -1.38 18.69
C GLN A 411 -23.32 -0.15 18.91
N ARG A 412 -23.90 1.02 19.18
CA ARG A 412 -23.13 2.22 19.53
C ARG A 412 -22.27 2.00 20.78
N ASP A 413 -22.80 1.30 21.77
CA ASP A 413 -22.07 1.03 23.02
C ASP A 413 -20.95 -0.01 22.86
N LEU A 414 -20.87 -0.67 21.71
CA LEU A 414 -19.76 -1.57 21.36
C LEU A 414 -18.59 -0.81 20.70
N ILE A 415 -18.74 0.47 20.38
CA ILE A 415 -17.69 1.25 19.75
C ILE A 415 -16.59 1.54 20.76
N THR A 416 -15.33 1.30 20.37
CA THR A 416 -14.18 1.64 21.19
C THR A 416 -14.04 3.15 21.36
N THR A 417 -13.84 3.60 22.60
CA THR A 417 -13.64 5.00 22.99
C THR A 417 -12.30 5.18 23.70
N ASP A 418 -11.77 6.39 23.69
CA ASP A 418 -10.54 6.78 24.41
C ASP A 418 -10.64 8.27 24.82
N PRO A 419 -10.04 8.71 25.94
CA PRO A 419 -10.05 10.11 26.37
C PRO A 419 -9.55 11.12 25.32
N ASN A 420 -8.66 10.71 24.42
CA ASN A 420 -8.09 11.55 23.36
C ASN A 420 -8.78 11.35 22.00
N LEU A 421 -9.89 10.59 21.98
CA LEU A 421 -10.64 10.26 20.77
C LEU A 421 -11.99 10.99 20.74
N THR A 422 -12.29 11.59 19.59
CA THR A 422 -13.65 12.02 19.27
C THR A 422 -14.33 10.94 18.43
N VAL A 423 -15.42 10.36 18.92
CA VAL A 423 -16.22 9.40 18.14
C VAL A 423 -17.46 10.10 17.59
N ILE A 424 -17.76 9.91 16.30
CA ILE A 424 -18.96 10.45 15.65
C ILE A 424 -19.75 9.28 15.06
N CYS A 425 -21.00 9.12 15.47
CA CYS A 425 -21.94 8.20 14.82
C CYS A 425 -22.95 9.02 14.03
N ASP A 426 -22.94 8.90 12.71
CA ASP A 426 -23.80 9.72 11.85
C ASP A 426 -25.29 9.39 12.04
N HIS A 427 -25.61 8.13 12.35
CA HIS A 427 -26.98 7.68 12.57
C HIS A 427 -27.06 6.58 13.63
N VAL A 428 -27.67 6.92 14.77
CA VAL A 428 -28.08 5.97 15.81
C VAL A 428 -29.61 5.98 15.91
N GLU A 429 -30.19 4.79 15.98
CA GLU A 429 -31.63 4.56 16.04
C GLU A 429 -32.33 5.48 17.06
N PHE A 430 -33.44 6.10 16.64
CA PHE A 430 -34.28 7.03 17.43
C PHE A 430 -33.65 8.35 17.87
N VAL A 431 -32.33 8.52 17.79
CA VAL A 431 -31.64 9.72 18.31
C VAL A 431 -30.91 10.54 17.24
N GLY A 432 -30.60 9.94 16.09
CA GLY A 432 -29.88 10.59 14.99
C GLY A 432 -28.37 10.61 15.23
N ARG A 433 -27.72 11.73 14.97
CA ARG A 433 -26.26 11.87 15.13
C ARG A 433 -25.88 11.87 16.61
N CYS A 434 -24.86 11.09 16.98
CA CYS A 434 -24.27 11.05 18.32
C CYS A 434 -22.77 11.29 18.26
N VAL A 435 -22.22 11.91 19.31
CA VAL A 435 -20.78 12.24 19.42
C VAL A 435 -20.28 11.84 20.81
N HIS A 436 -19.15 11.15 20.90
CA HIS A 436 -18.41 10.90 22.14
C HIS A 436 -17.19 11.82 22.19
N ASN A 437 -17.09 12.68 23.19
CA ASN A 437 -15.97 13.61 23.36
C ASN A 437 -15.07 13.11 24.50
N GLY A 438 -14.12 12.22 24.20
CA GLY A 438 -13.18 11.69 25.18
C GLY A 438 -13.80 10.71 26.17
N THR A 439 -14.61 11.20 27.11
CA THR A 439 -15.11 10.41 28.25
C THR A 439 -16.62 10.20 28.30
N ALA A 440 -17.41 10.92 27.49
CA ALA A 440 -18.86 10.78 27.51
C ALA A 440 -19.52 11.02 26.14
N TRP A 441 -20.66 10.36 25.94
CA TRP A 441 -21.57 10.60 24.82
C TRP A 441 -22.38 11.88 25.03
N ASN A 442 -22.54 12.66 23.96
CA ASN A 442 -23.45 13.79 23.91
C ASN A 442 -24.92 13.37 23.84
N THR A 443 -25.21 12.09 23.59
CA THR A 443 -26.57 11.56 23.59
C THR A 443 -26.57 10.21 24.27
N SER A 444 -27.45 10.02 25.24
CA SER A 444 -27.60 8.80 26.02
C SER A 444 -29.07 8.37 26.02
N TRP A 445 -29.31 7.09 26.21
CA TRP A 445 -30.61 6.47 26.44
C TRP A 445 -30.54 5.73 27.77
N VAL A 446 -31.61 5.84 28.54
CA VAL A 446 -31.74 5.15 29.81
C VAL A 446 -33.15 4.64 29.99
N TYR A 447 -33.27 3.42 30.50
CA TYR A 447 -34.50 2.88 31.01
C TYR A 447 -34.46 2.93 32.53
N LEU A 448 -35.40 3.66 33.13
CA LEU A 448 -35.50 3.80 34.58
C LEU A 448 -36.80 3.17 35.05
N LEU A 449 -36.70 2.27 36.02
CA LEU A 449 -37.86 1.85 36.80
C LEU A 449 -38.39 3.07 37.58
N ASP A 450 -39.63 2.96 38.05
CA ASP A 450 -40.17 3.94 38.96
C ASP A 450 -39.32 4.04 40.23
N ASP A 451 -39.18 5.26 40.77
CA ASP A 451 -38.31 5.59 41.89
C ASP A 451 -36.87 5.07 41.69
N THR A 452 -36.30 5.25 40.49
CA THR A 452 -34.87 4.98 40.26
C THR A 452 -34.18 6.18 39.62
N ALA A 453 -32.87 6.30 39.89
CA ALA A 453 -32.04 7.36 39.36
C ALA A 453 -30.85 6.81 38.56
N ALA A 454 -30.40 7.58 37.57
CA ALA A 454 -29.17 7.34 36.82
C ALA A 454 -28.30 8.60 36.79
N THR A 455 -27.01 8.37 36.64
CA THR A 455 -25.99 9.41 36.64
C THR A 455 -25.21 9.38 35.33
N PHE A 456 -24.95 10.54 34.75
CA PHE A 456 -24.27 10.72 33.48
C PHE A 456 -23.13 11.72 33.62
N ASP A 457 -21.99 11.40 33.02
CA ASP A 457 -20.89 12.35 32.90
C ASP A 457 -21.22 13.43 31.87
N LEU A 458 -20.75 14.65 32.13
CA LEU A 458 -20.99 15.79 31.25
C LEU A 458 -19.93 15.78 30.13
N PRO A 459 -20.33 15.75 28.85
CA PRO A 459 -19.39 15.63 27.74
C PRO A 459 -18.59 16.91 27.46
N ASN A 460 -19.02 18.06 28.00
CA ASN A 460 -18.39 19.36 27.78
C ASN A 460 -18.40 20.18 29.09
N ALA A 461 -17.62 21.26 29.16
CA ALA A 461 -17.58 22.15 30.32
C ALA A 461 -18.89 22.95 30.53
N GLY A 462 -19.72 23.10 29.51
CA GLY A 462 -21.02 23.76 29.64
C GLY A 462 -21.90 23.60 28.40
N GLY A 463 -23.19 23.81 28.59
CA GLY A 463 -24.18 23.56 27.54
C GLY A 463 -25.62 23.53 28.05
N ILE A 464 -26.50 22.94 27.25
CA ILE A 464 -27.88 22.60 27.60
C ILE A 464 -28.01 21.08 27.51
N VAL A 465 -28.68 20.45 28.47
CA VAL A 465 -29.11 19.06 28.36
C VAL A 465 -30.63 19.00 28.21
N GLU A 466 -31.12 18.23 27.25
CA GLU A 466 -32.53 17.89 27.04
C GLU A 466 -32.79 16.46 27.52
N ILE A 467 -33.92 16.24 28.20
CA ILE A 467 -34.35 14.94 28.71
C ILE A 467 -35.72 14.65 28.10
N ILE A 468 -35.74 13.80 27.09
CA ILE A 468 -36.88 13.55 26.22
C ILE A 468 -37.45 12.17 26.54
N PRO A 469 -38.69 12.07 27.06
CA PRO A 469 -39.36 10.78 27.26
C PRO A 469 -39.68 10.14 25.91
N ARG A 470 -39.56 8.80 25.83
CA ARG A 470 -39.93 8.05 24.62
C ARG A 470 -41.44 7.87 24.49
N SER A 471 -42.14 7.82 25.63
CA SER A 471 -43.61 7.77 25.65
C SER A 471 -44.20 9.09 25.09
N GLU A 472 -45.40 9.04 24.51
CA GLU A 472 -46.10 10.23 23.96
C GLU A 472 -46.43 11.32 25.01
N ALA A 473 -45.97 11.17 26.25
CA ALA A 473 -46.10 12.13 27.34
C ALA A 473 -45.17 13.34 27.13
N ARG A 474 -45.43 14.14 26.08
CA ARG A 474 -44.71 15.40 25.76
C ARG A 474 -44.61 16.36 26.95
N TYR A 475 -45.50 16.24 27.94
CA TYR A 475 -45.52 17.04 29.18
C TYR A 475 -44.37 16.75 30.14
N ARG A 476 -43.61 15.67 29.93
CA ARG A 476 -42.45 15.23 30.74
C ARG A 476 -41.09 15.54 30.09
N HIS A 477 -41.07 16.20 28.94
CA HIS A 477 -39.82 16.76 28.40
C HIS A 477 -39.27 17.82 29.37
N GLY A 478 -37.96 17.97 29.43
CA GLY A 478 -37.33 19.06 30.18
C GLY A 478 -35.95 19.38 29.65
N ALA A 479 -35.47 20.60 29.90
CA ALA A 479 -34.13 21.02 29.56
C ALA A 479 -33.44 21.65 30.78
N LEU A 480 -32.11 21.57 30.83
CA LEU A 480 -31.31 22.17 31.88
C LEU A 480 -30.04 22.75 31.28
N SER A 481 -29.76 24.02 31.53
CA SER A 481 -28.42 24.54 31.32
C SER A 481 -27.45 23.91 32.32
N TYR A 482 -26.20 23.65 31.93
CA TYR A 482 -25.15 23.20 32.84
C TYR A 482 -23.83 23.93 32.58
N SER A 483 -23.00 24.01 33.61
CA SER A 483 -21.63 24.52 33.57
C SER A 483 -20.83 23.83 34.67
N THR A 484 -19.62 23.37 34.37
CA THR A 484 -18.70 22.75 35.33
C THR A 484 -18.04 23.79 36.24
N SER A 485 -18.10 25.09 35.90
CA SER A 485 -17.43 26.19 36.62
C SER A 485 -18.35 27.02 37.53
N GLY A 486 -19.65 26.74 37.60
CA GLY A 486 -20.59 27.45 38.48
C GLY A 486 -21.98 27.69 37.88
N SER A 487 -22.92 28.05 38.77
CA SER A 487 -24.39 28.07 38.58
C SER A 487 -24.87 28.36 37.15
N ALA A 488 -25.45 27.35 36.52
CA ALA A 488 -26.03 27.47 35.19
C ALA A 488 -27.49 28.00 35.26
N PRO A 489 -27.85 29.05 34.50
CA PRO A 489 -29.20 29.61 34.49
C PRO A 489 -30.17 28.90 33.52
N ARG A 490 -31.30 28.42 34.08
CA ARG A 490 -32.66 28.10 33.54
C ARG A 490 -32.84 27.54 32.11
N ALA A 491 -33.64 26.46 32.02
CA ALA A 491 -34.57 26.20 30.90
C ALA A 491 -35.72 25.22 31.28
N ASP A 492 -36.69 25.64 32.11
CA ASP A 492 -37.89 24.81 32.40
C ASP A 492 -38.78 24.69 31.15
N VAL A 493 -38.96 23.49 30.60
CA VAL A 493 -39.94 23.26 29.51
C VAL A 493 -40.67 21.93 29.71
N GLY A 494 -41.65 21.89 30.62
CA GLY A 494 -42.57 20.76 30.80
C GLY A 494 -43.30 20.83 32.14
N SER A 495 -44.62 20.60 32.16
CA SER A 495 -45.42 20.71 33.40
C SER A 495 -45.16 19.59 34.41
N GLN A 496 -44.48 18.51 33.99
CA GLN A 496 -44.13 17.35 34.82
C GLN A 496 -42.60 17.16 34.96
N PHE A 497 -41.81 18.21 34.70
CA PHE A 497 -40.37 18.21 34.91
C PHE A 497 -40.01 19.03 36.16
N GLU A 498 -39.17 18.47 37.03
CA GLU A 498 -38.72 19.10 38.27
C GLU A 498 -37.19 19.19 38.30
N ARG A 499 -36.66 20.39 38.50
CA ARG A 499 -35.22 20.56 38.77
C ARG A 499 -34.93 20.30 40.24
N ARG A 500 -33.82 19.62 40.53
CA ARG A 500 -33.29 19.48 41.89
C ARG A 500 -31.79 19.73 41.94
N ASP A 501 -31.36 20.58 42.84
CA ASP A 501 -29.93 20.87 43.07
C ASP A 501 -29.36 19.93 44.14
N ALA A 502 -29.50 18.62 43.91
CA ALA A 502 -29.06 17.56 44.81
C ALA A 502 -28.71 16.28 44.03
N VAL A 503 -27.96 15.38 44.66
CA VAL A 503 -27.81 14.00 44.18
C VAL A 503 -29.16 13.30 44.32
N LEU A 504 -29.64 12.68 43.24
CA LEU A 504 -30.91 11.96 43.22
C LEU A 504 -30.66 10.48 43.50
N THR A 505 -31.41 9.90 44.45
CA THR A 505 -31.17 8.53 44.94
C THR A 505 -32.28 7.54 44.62
N GLY A 506 -33.39 7.98 44.01
CA GLY A 506 -34.53 7.09 43.68
C GLY A 506 -35.42 6.75 44.88
N ILE A 507 -35.63 7.65 45.85
CA ILE A 507 -36.48 7.38 47.03
C ILE A 507 -37.47 8.53 47.27
N THR A 508 -37.65 9.43 46.30
CA THR A 508 -38.32 10.70 46.57
C THR A 508 -39.82 10.74 46.22
N GLY A 509 -40.41 9.57 45.94
CA GLY A 509 -41.85 9.32 45.87
C GLY A 509 -42.47 9.57 44.50
N THR A 510 -43.64 8.95 44.29
CA THR A 510 -44.41 8.91 43.04
C THR A 510 -45.36 10.10 42.88
N ASP A 511 -44.84 11.25 42.43
CA ASP A 511 -45.62 12.46 42.14
C ASP A 511 -45.93 12.67 40.65
N GLY A 512 -45.62 11.68 39.80
CA GLY A 512 -45.91 11.71 38.37
C GLY A 512 -44.90 12.50 37.53
N LYS A 513 -43.76 12.88 38.12
CA LYS A 513 -42.76 13.77 37.51
C LYS A 513 -41.47 13.05 37.12
N ILE A 514 -40.62 13.79 36.41
CA ILE A 514 -39.21 13.47 36.22
C ILE A 514 -38.40 14.54 36.95
N SER A 515 -37.39 14.12 37.70
CA SER A 515 -36.44 15.04 38.30
C SER A 515 -35.10 14.99 37.61
N ALA A 516 -34.44 16.13 37.46
CA ALA A 516 -33.04 16.16 37.05
C ALA A 516 -32.24 17.28 37.73
N GLY A 517 -30.95 17.02 37.92
CA GLY A 517 -30.05 17.87 38.67
C GLY A 517 -28.60 17.76 38.23
N ILE A 518 -27.85 18.86 38.35
CA ILE A 518 -26.40 18.84 38.14
C ILE A 518 -25.71 18.96 39.51
N SER A 519 -24.91 17.97 39.86
CA SER A 519 -24.15 17.96 41.11
C SER A 519 -22.83 17.22 40.94
N GLY A 520 -21.74 17.81 41.45
CA GLY A 520 -20.40 17.23 41.37
C GLY A 520 -19.87 17.04 39.95
N GLY A 521 -20.28 17.89 39.00
CA GLY A 521 -19.89 17.78 37.59
C GLY A 521 -20.59 16.65 36.82
N LYS A 522 -21.68 16.09 37.36
CA LYS A 522 -22.48 15.04 36.73
C LYS A 522 -23.95 15.43 36.64
N LEU A 523 -24.65 14.89 35.64
CA LEU A 523 -26.11 14.93 35.55
C LEU A 523 -26.72 13.75 36.29
N HIS A 524 -27.72 14.02 37.11
CA HIS A 524 -28.54 13.03 37.80
C HIS A 524 -29.96 13.13 37.25
N VAL A 525 -30.57 12.01 36.88
CA VAL A 525 -31.96 11.92 36.37
C VAL A 525 -32.70 10.87 37.17
N GLU A 526 -33.90 11.18 37.65
CA GLU A 526 -34.75 10.30 38.46
C GLU A 526 -36.15 10.21 37.85
N ASN A 527 -36.64 8.98 37.70
CA ASN A 527 -38.01 8.70 37.29
C ASN A 527 -38.91 8.58 38.52
N ARG A 528 -39.94 9.43 38.61
CA ARG A 528 -40.93 9.44 39.71
C ARG A 528 -42.35 9.35 39.16
N SER A 529 -42.48 8.76 37.98
CA SER A 529 -43.69 8.85 37.19
C SER A 529 -44.79 7.87 37.58
N GLY A 530 -44.52 6.94 38.51
CA GLY A 530 -45.43 5.85 38.89
C GLY A 530 -45.28 4.59 38.05
N THR A 531 -44.45 4.62 37.00
CA THR A 531 -44.20 3.51 36.08
C THR A 531 -42.79 3.58 35.52
N ALA A 532 -42.26 2.47 35.02
CA ALA A 532 -41.01 2.49 34.28
C ALA A 532 -41.15 3.27 32.96
N ASP A 533 -40.10 4.00 32.57
CA ASP A 533 -40.09 4.81 31.35
C ASP A 533 -38.67 4.87 30.74
N SER A 534 -38.60 5.24 29.47
CA SER A 534 -37.35 5.40 28.72
C SER A 534 -37.11 6.86 28.38
N PHE A 535 -35.87 7.31 28.56
CA PHE A 535 -35.47 8.69 28.31
C PHE A 535 -34.29 8.75 27.33
N ILE A 536 -34.35 9.71 26.41
CA ILE A 536 -33.22 10.18 25.63
C ILE A 536 -32.68 11.42 26.32
N ILE A 537 -31.38 11.43 26.62
CA ILE A 537 -30.67 12.55 27.23
C ILE A 537 -29.74 13.10 26.18
N ARG A 538 -29.91 14.37 25.78
CA ARG A 538 -29.10 15.01 24.74
C ARG A 538 -28.41 16.26 25.26
N PHE A 539 -27.09 16.27 25.20
CA PHE A 539 -26.24 17.39 25.55
C PHE A 539 -25.89 18.22 24.31
N HIS A 540 -26.18 19.50 24.39
CA HIS A 540 -25.85 20.54 23.43
C HIS A 540 -24.73 21.40 24.02
N GLY A 541 -23.49 21.22 23.57
CA GLY A 541 -22.38 22.06 24.02
C GLY A 541 -22.51 23.50 23.53
N ARG A 542 -21.87 24.46 24.23
CA ARG A 542 -21.80 25.86 23.76
C ARG A 542 -21.01 26.05 22.46
N ASP A 543 -20.11 25.11 22.14
CA ASP A 543 -19.16 25.21 21.03
C ASP A 543 -19.43 24.20 19.89
N VAL A 544 -20.64 23.61 19.81
CA VAL A 544 -20.99 22.55 18.84
C VAL A 544 -21.86 23.06 17.68
N PHE A 545 -21.72 24.33 17.30
CA PHE A 545 -22.27 24.88 16.06
C PHE A 545 -21.17 25.38 15.14
#